data_AF-H8ZGG2-F1
#
_entry.id   AF-H8ZGG2-F1
#
_cell.length_a   1.000
_cell.length_b   1.000
_cell.length_c   1.000
_cell.angle_alpha   90.00
_cell.angle_beta   90.00
_cell.angle_gamma   90.00
#
_symmetry.space_group_name_H-M   'P 1'
#
loop_
_entity.id
_entity.type
_entity.pdbx_description
1 polymer ?
#
loop_
_entity_poly.entity_id
_entity_poly.type
_entity_poly.pdbx_seq_one_letter_code
_entity_poly.pdbx_strand_id
1 'polypeptide(L)'
;EQIGEYIFKDQNMECSNIIDEAIAQSYPDKKDLILNHLHCRWFMYLISQKNPNPKLVKANFDAIQNPNHISNTFRHYNDKEKIFQALTEQKELLYTSEDSITKLDELIRRYKPDSTTP
;
A
#
# COMPACT_ATOMS: atom_id res chain seq x y z
N GLU A 1 -13.66 5.76 4.78
CA GLU A 1 -12.70 4.96 3.99
C GLU A 1 -13.48 4.37 2.81
N GLN A 2 -13.70 5.16 1.75
CA GLN A 2 -14.61 4.80 0.63
C GLN A 2 -14.00 5.06 -0.76
N ILE A 3 -12.93 5.86 -0.86
CA ILE A 3 -12.36 6.27 -2.14
C ILE A 3 -11.69 5.08 -2.88
N GLY A 4 -11.06 4.15 -2.15
CA GLY A 4 -10.45 2.96 -2.75
C GLY A 4 -11.47 2.04 -3.44
N GLU A 5 -12.68 1.97 -2.90
CA GLU A 5 -13.78 1.18 -3.49
C GLU A 5 -14.16 1.73 -4.86
N TYR A 6 -14.26 3.04 -5.01
CA TYR A 6 -14.56 3.67 -6.30
C TYR A 6 -13.40 3.56 -7.29
N ILE A 7 -12.16 3.74 -6.82
CA ILE A 7 -10.96 3.68 -7.68
C ILE A 7 -10.78 2.27 -8.26
N PHE A 8 -11.01 1.23 -7.46
CA PHE A 8 -10.78 -0.16 -7.86
C PHE A 8 -12.07 -0.93 -8.11
N LYS A 9 -13.20 -0.24 -8.36
CA LYS A 9 -14.53 -0.85 -8.55
C LYS A 9 -14.51 -1.91 -9.67
N ASP A 10 -13.77 -1.62 -10.75
CA ASP A 10 -13.66 -2.46 -11.94
C ASP A 10 -12.51 -3.48 -11.83
N GLN A 11 -11.92 -3.63 -10.64
CA GLN A 11 -10.86 -4.59 -10.33
C GLN A 11 -9.60 -4.43 -11.22
N ASN A 12 -9.33 -3.20 -11.66
CA ASN A 12 -8.22 -2.84 -12.54
C ASN A 12 -7.57 -1.51 -12.09
N MET A 13 -6.50 -1.07 -12.76
CA MET A 13 -5.75 0.16 -12.46
C MET A 13 -6.23 1.38 -13.27
N GLU A 14 -7.33 1.30 -14.03
CA GLU A 14 -7.70 2.34 -15.00
C GLU A 14 -7.94 3.69 -14.33
N CYS A 15 -8.76 3.74 -13.28
CA CYS A 15 -8.99 4.98 -12.54
C CYS A 15 -7.74 5.48 -11.80
N SER A 16 -6.92 4.59 -11.22
CA SER A 16 -5.67 5.01 -10.57
C SER A 16 -4.69 5.59 -11.59
N ASN A 17 -4.59 5.01 -12.79
CA ASN A 17 -3.70 5.51 -13.84
C ASN A 17 -4.13 6.91 -14.32
N ILE A 18 -5.44 7.15 -14.47
CA ILE A 18 -5.96 8.49 -14.79
C ILE A 18 -5.59 9.51 -13.71
N ILE A 19 -5.68 9.11 -12.43
CA ILE A 19 -5.24 9.96 -11.32
C ILE A 19 -3.74 10.21 -11.38
N ASP A 20 -2.94 9.18 -11.66
CA ASP A 20 -1.49 9.27 -11.74
C ASP A 20 -1.05 10.25 -12.84
N GLU A 21 -1.67 10.15 -14.02
CA GLU A 21 -1.46 11.06 -15.15
C GLU A 21 -1.84 12.51 -14.78
N ALA A 22 -3.00 12.72 -14.15
CA ALA A 22 -3.45 14.04 -13.73
C ALA A 22 -2.48 14.68 -12.71
N ILE A 23 -1.96 13.90 -11.76
CA ILE A 23 -0.95 14.34 -10.79
C ILE A 23 0.36 14.67 -11.49
N ALA A 24 0.83 13.82 -12.41
CA ALA A 24 2.08 14.05 -13.14
C ALA A 24 2.03 15.32 -14.01
N GLN A 25 0.87 15.62 -14.61
CA GLN A 25 0.67 16.83 -15.40
C GLN A 25 0.55 18.09 -14.52
N SER A 26 -0.19 18.00 -13.41
CA SER A 26 -0.49 19.17 -12.58
C SER A 26 0.64 19.53 -11.62
N TYR A 27 1.44 18.54 -11.20
CA TYR A 27 2.46 18.68 -10.17
C TYR A 27 3.77 17.97 -10.56
N PRO A 28 4.40 18.29 -11.71
CA PRO A 28 5.55 17.56 -12.22
C PRO A 28 6.70 17.46 -11.21
N ASP A 29 6.97 18.54 -10.47
CA ASP A 29 8.07 18.59 -9.48
C ASP A 29 7.78 17.82 -8.18
N LYS A 30 6.50 17.52 -7.92
CA LYS A 30 6.06 16.82 -6.69
C LYS A 30 5.45 15.45 -6.98
N LYS A 31 5.39 15.05 -8.25
CA LYS A 31 4.66 13.86 -8.69
C LYS A 31 5.14 12.62 -7.93
N ASP A 32 6.45 12.41 -7.82
CA ASP A 32 6.99 11.17 -7.23
C ASP A 32 6.60 11.05 -5.76
N LEU A 33 6.63 12.17 -5.02
CA LEU A 33 6.18 12.22 -3.63
C LEU A 33 4.68 11.93 -3.50
N ILE A 34 3.85 12.59 -4.32
CA ILE A 34 2.39 12.45 -4.27
C ILE A 34 1.96 11.02 -4.66
N LEU A 35 2.50 10.50 -5.77
CA LEU A 35 2.21 9.17 -6.27
C LEU A 35 2.65 8.11 -5.26
N ASN A 36 3.84 8.23 -4.69
CA ASN A 36 4.31 7.31 -3.66
C ASN A 36 3.35 7.29 -2.45
N HIS A 37 2.83 8.44 -2.01
CA HIS A 37 1.82 8.51 -0.95
C HIS A 37 0.47 7.87 -1.35
N LEU A 38 0.00 8.09 -2.58
CA LEU A 38 -1.26 7.52 -3.07
C LEU A 38 -1.17 6.00 -3.17
N HIS A 39 -0.13 5.47 -3.83
CA HIS A 39 0.07 4.03 -3.95
C HIS A 39 0.28 3.36 -2.59
N CYS A 40 0.97 4.00 -1.64
CA CYS A 40 1.01 3.52 -0.26
C CYS A 40 -0.41 3.38 0.33
N ARG A 41 -1.26 4.40 0.17
CA ARG A 41 -2.62 4.37 0.71
C ARG A 41 -3.49 3.31 0.03
N TRP A 42 -3.40 3.20 -1.28
CA TRP A 42 -4.14 2.21 -2.06
C TRP A 42 -3.68 0.79 -1.76
N PHE A 43 -2.37 0.55 -1.66
CA PHE A 43 -1.81 -0.73 -1.23
C PHE A 43 -2.39 -1.16 0.11
N MET A 44 -2.37 -0.28 1.12
CA MET A 44 -2.91 -0.56 2.46
C MET A 44 -4.41 -0.85 2.44
N TYR A 45 -5.18 -0.14 1.61
CA TYR A 45 -6.60 -0.42 1.38
C TYR A 45 -6.85 -1.77 0.70
N LEU A 46 -6.00 -2.16 -0.26
CA LEU A 46 -6.16 -3.39 -1.03
C LEU A 46 -5.83 -4.63 -0.20
N ILE A 47 -4.77 -4.59 0.60
CA ILE A 47 -4.39 -5.72 1.47
C ILE A 47 -5.37 -5.91 2.64
N SER A 48 -6.13 -4.87 3.02
CA SER A 48 -7.14 -4.96 4.08
C SER A 48 -8.49 -5.53 3.61
N GLN A 49 -8.66 -5.75 2.30
CA GLN A 49 -9.86 -6.39 1.75
C GLN A 49 -9.95 -7.86 2.17
N LYS A 50 -11.18 -8.38 2.30
CA LYS A 50 -11.40 -9.79 2.61
C LYS A 50 -10.79 -10.73 1.56
N ASN A 51 -10.86 -10.35 0.28
CA ASN A 51 -10.27 -11.08 -0.84
C ASN A 51 -9.44 -10.09 -1.69
N PRO A 52 -8.18 -9.84 -1.33
CA PRO A 52 -7.33 -8.90 -2.06
C PRO A 52 -7.11 -9.36 -3.50
N ASN A 53 -7.22 -8.44 -4.46
CA ASN A 53 -6.85 -8.72 -5.84
C ASN A 53 -5.32 -8.68 -5.98
N PRO A 54 -4.64 -9.81 -6.24
CA PRO A 54 -3.19 -9.89 -6.18
C PRO A 54 -2.51 -9.00 -7.23
N LYS A 55 -3.16 -8.77 -8.39
CA LYS A 55 -2.62 -7.88 -9.43
C LYS A 55 -2.59 -6.43 -8.97
N LEU A 56 -3.66 -5.97 -8.33
CA LEU A 56 -3.75 -4.61 -7.80
C LEU A 56 -2.81 -4.41 -6.62
N VAL A 57 -2.76 -5.38 -5.70
CA VAL A 57 -1.83 -5.37 -4.56
C VAL A 57 -0.39 -5.23 -5.06
N LYS A 58 0.01 -6.08 -6.01
CA LYS A 58 1.36 -6.05 -6.56
C LYS A 58 1.66 -4.74 -7.29
N ALA A 59 0.78 -4.29 -8.19
CA ALA A 59 1.00 -3.07 -8.96
C ALA A 59 1.19 -1.84 -8.05
N ASN A 60 0.38 -1.71 -7.00
CA ASN A 60 0.52 -0.61 -6.05
C ASN A 60 1.77 -0.76 -5.16
N PHE A 61 2.16 -1.97 -4.79
CA PHE A 61 3.40 -2.20 -4.05
C PHE A 61 4.65 -1.87 -4.88
N ASP A 62 4.67 -2.26 -6.15
CA ASP A 62 5.77 -1.99 -7.07
C ASP A 62 5.93 -0.48 -7.33
N ALA A 63 4.83 0.26 -7.37
CA ALA A 63 4.83 1.72 -7.56
C ALA A 63 5.34 2.52 -6.35
N ILE A 64 5.44 1.90 -5.16
CA ILE A 64 6.01 2.54 -3.96
C ILE A 64 7.53 2.57 -4.11
N GLN A 65 8.11 3.75 -4.30
CA GLN A 65 9.55 3.93 -4.35
C GLN A 65 10.18 4.05 -2.96
N ASN A 66 9.45 4.62 -1.98
CA ASN A 66 9.97 4.81 -0.63
C ASN A 66 8.89 4.49 0.44
N PRO A 67 9.02 3.34 1.15
CA PRO A 67 8.06 2.90 2.18
C PRO A 67 8.07 3.78 3.43
N ASN A 68 9.11 4.61 3.65
CA ASN A 68 9.20 5.49 4.81
C ASN A 68 8.06 6.54 4.87
N HIS A 69 7.52 6.90 3.70
CA HIS A 69 6.41 7.83 3.56
C HIS A 69 5.03 7.22 3.85
N ILE A 70 4.95 5.96 4.25
CA ILE A 70 3.69 5.37 4.71
C ILE A 70 3.22 6.16 5.91
N SER A 71 2.12 6.88 5.69
CA SER A 71 1.60 7.85 6.62
C SER A 71 1.21 7.18 7.92
N ASN A 72 1.46 7.88 9.02
CA ASN A 72 1.04 7.53 10.38
C ASN A 72 -0.49 7.45 10.55
N THR A 73 -1.27 7.65 9.49
CA THR A 73 -2.73 7.56 9.47
C THR A 73 -3.29 6.18 9.80
N PHE A 74 -2.49 5.11 9.74
CA PHE A 74 -2.93 3.75 10.11
C PHE A 74 -2.52 3.35 11.54
N ARG A 75 -2.39 4.33 12.46
CA ARG A 75 -1.87 4.13 13.82
C ARG A 75 -2.89 3.60 14.84
N HIS A 76 -4.17 3.44 14.50
CA HIS A 76 -5.13 2.91 15.48
C HIS A 76 -4.74 1.47 15.84
N TYR A 77 -4.70 1.17 17.14
CA TYR A 77 -4.10 -0.07 17.67
C TYR A 77 -4.73 -1.35 17.09
N ASN A 78 -6.04 -1.34 16.79
CA ASN A 78 -6.74 -2.46 16.15
C ASN A 78 -6.41 -2.65 14.65
N ASP A 79 -5.82 -1.65 13.99
CA ASP A 79 -5.45 -1.74 12.59
C ASP A 79 -4.06 -2.34 12.42
N LYS A 80 -3.15 -2.15 13.39
CA LYS A 80 -1.77 -2.66 13.28
C LYS A 80 -1.69 -4.19 13.17
N GLU A 81 -2.41 -4.92 14.01
CA GLU A 81 -2.45 -6.39 13.95
C GLU A 81 -3.01 -6.90 12.63
N LYS A 82 -4.13 -6.30 12.16
CA LYS A 82 -4.76 -6.65 10.89
C LYS A 82 -3.83 -6.35 9.71
N ILE A 83 -3.15 -5.21 9.75
CA ILE A 83 -2.17 -4.83 8.74
C ILE A 83 -0.98 -5.79 8.77
N PHE A 84 -0.43 -6.11 9.93
CA PHE A 84 0.67 -7.06 10.06
C PHE A 84 0.31 -8.43 9.51
N GLN A 85 -0.89 -8.92 9.84
CA GLN A 85 -1.42 -10.17 9.32
C GLN A 85 -1.57 -10.11 7.80
N ALA A 86 -2.22 -9.07 7.28
CA ALA A 86 -2.40 -8.88 5.83
C ALA A 86 -1.06 -8.82 5.09
N LEU A 87 -0.08 -8.07 5.61
CA LEU A 87 1.27 -8.01 5.03
C LEU A 87 1.95 -9.38 5.03
N THR A 88 1.78 -10.16 6.09
CA THR A 88 2.35 -11.50 6.22
C THR A 88 1.73 -12.46 5.21
N GLU A 89 0.42 -12.36 4.98
CA GLU A 89 -0.31 -13.16 3.97
C GLU A 89 0.08 -12.83 2.53
N GLN A 90 0.54 -11.59 2.27
CA GLN A 90 1.00 -11.18 0.94
C GLN A 90 2.49 -11.46 0.67
N LYS A 91 3.24 -12.09 1.59
CA LYS A 91 4.70 -12.30 1.44
C LYS A 91 5.10 -12.99 0.15
N GLU A 92 4.53 -14.17 -0.12
CA GLU A 92 4.87 -14.96 -1.31
C GLU A 92 4.57 -14.22 -2.61
N LEU A 93 3.52 -13.38 -2.62
CA LEU A 93 3.17 -12.55 -3.77
C LEU A 93 4.20 -11.43 -4.01
N LEU A 94 4.74 -10.85 -2.94
CA LEU A 94 5.51 -9.61 -2.99
C LEU A 94 7.03 -9.83 -2.94
N TYR A 95 7.51 -11.00 -2.51
CA TYR A 95 8.94 -11.37 -2.50
C TYR A 95 9.48 -11.72 -3.89
N THR A 96 9.43 -10.75 -4.81
CA THR A 96 9.88 -10.94 -6.21
C THR A 96 11.31 -10.48 -6.47
N SER A 97 11.91 -9.71 -5.56
CA SER A 97 13.30 -9.22 -5.65
C SER A 97 13.84 -8.86 -4.26
N GLU A 98 15.16 -8.72 -4.12
CA GLU A 98 15.80 -8.30 -2.86
C GLU A 98 15.28 -6.93 -2.37
N ASP A 99 15.07 -5.99 -3.28
CA ASP A 99 14.49 -4.68 -2.96
C ASP A 99 13.05 -4.81 -2.43
N SER A 100 12.24 -5.66 -3.06
CA SER A 100 10.86 -5.91 -2.63
C SER A 100 10.82 -6.61 -1.27
N ILE A 101 11.73 -7.55 -1.01
CA ILE A 101 11.89 -8.21 0.30
C ILE A 101 12.22 -7.18 1.37
N THR A 102 13.24 -6.36 1.13
CA THR A 102 13.68 -5.32 2.05
C THR A 102 12.56 -4.33 2.36
N LYS A 103 11.85 -3.89 1.32
CA LYS A 103 10.69 -2.99 1.43
C LYS A 103 9.59 -3.60 2.28
N LEU A 104 9.19 -4.85 2.01
CA LEU A 104 8.11 -5.51 2.75
C LEU A 104 8.50 -5.81 4.20
N ASP A 105 9.74 -6.24 4.45
CA ASP A 105 10.24 -6.50 5.79
C ASP A 105 10.25 -5.23 6.65
N GLU A 106 10.55 -4.07 6.06
CA GLU A 106 10.42 -2.79 6.73
C GLU A 106 8.97 -2.48 7.12
N LEU A 107 8.00 -2.77 6.24
CA LEU A 107 6.57 -2.62 6.55
C LEU A 107 6.16 -3.53 7.70
N ILE A 108 6.52 -4.80 7.61
CA ILE A 108 6.22 -5.80 8.63
C ILE A 108 6.80 -5.37 9.98
N ARG A 109 8.07 -4.93 10.01
CA ARG A 109 8.71 -4.43 11.23
C ARG A 109 7.97 -3.23 11.82
N ARG A 110 7.48 -2.32 10.96
CA ARG A 110 6.76 -1.10 11.37
C ARG A 110 5.37 -1.38 11.95
N TYR A 111 4.69 -2.38 11.41
CA TYR A 111 3.32 -2.75 11.81
C TYR A 111 3.26 -3.93 12.79
N LYS A 112 4.39 -4.56 13.10
CA LYS A 112 4.49 -5.60 14.13
C LYS A 112 3.88 -5.09 15.44
N PRO A 113 2.91 -5.81 16.04
CA PRO A 113 2.35 -5.44 17.33
C PRO A 113 3.42 -5.44 18.42
N ASP A 114 3.31 -4.50 19.36
CA ASP A 114 4.17 -4.50 20.54
C ASP A 114 3.78 -5.68 21.44
N SER A 115 4.75 -6.48 21.86
CA SER A 115 4.55 -7.68 22.69
C SER A 115 4.11 -7.41 24.14
N THR A 116 3.67 -6.19 24.46
CA THR A 116 3.38 -5.72 25.82
C THR A 116 1.93 -5.33 26.08
N THR A 117 0.98 -5.78 25.25
CA THR A 117 -0.44 -5.62 25.58
C THR A 117 -1.08 -7.00 25.75
N PRO A 118 -1.53 -7.36 26.97
CA PRO A 118 -2.14 -8.67 27.26
C PRO A 118 -3.51 -8.85 26.59
#